data_AF-A0A6B1E615-F1
#
_entry.id   AF-A0A6B1E615-F1
#
_cell.length_a   1.000
_cell.length_b   1.000
_cell.length_c   1.000
_cell.angle_alpha   90.00
_cell.angle_beta   90.00
_cell.angle_gamma   90.00
#
_symmetry.space_group_name_H-M   'P 1'
#
loop_
_entity.id
_entity.type
_entity.pdbx_description
1 polymer ?
#
loop_
_entity_poly.entity_id
_entity_poly.type
_entity_poly.pdbx_seq_one_letter_code
_entity_poly.pdbx_strand_id
1 'polypeptide(L)'
;MLQIEFELRAEGDELPDAFLDASELEMMFAGTRTSLGDSLRRKFAAVKCGEHGSPPKFTISGAYDRATEQMDLQYHVDTCCQAFLLRVMQILNQRV
;
A
#
# COMPACT_ATOMS: atom_id res chain seq x y z
N MET A 1 3.90 -3.47 16.78
CA MET A 1 3.16 -2.48 15.96
C MET A 1 3.16 -2.98 14.52
N LEU A 2 2.08 -2.78 13.76
CA LEU A 2 2.02 -3.17 12.36
C LEU A 2 3.04 -2.36 11.55
N GLN A 3 3.83 -3.03 10.71
CA GLN A 3 4.82 -2.37 9.84
C GLN A 3 4.22 -2.20 8.44
N ILE A 4 4.23 -0.97 7.94
CA ILE A 4 3.76 -0.61 6.61
C ILE A 4 4.80 0.32 5.98
N GLU A 5 5.31 -0.06 4.82
CA GLU A 5 6.25 0.69 4.00
C GLU A 5 5.56 1.15 2.71
N PHE A 6 5.87 2.37 2.26
CA PHE A 6 5.28 2.96 1.07
C PHE A 6 6.36 3.43 0.11
N GLU A 7 6.33 2.89 -1.10
CA GLU A 7 7.23 3.20 -2.20
C GLU A 7 6.42 3.77 -3.36
N LEU A 8 5.98 5.03 -3.22
CA LEU A 8 5.22 5.73 -4.26
C LEU A 8 6.14 6.67 -5.04
N ARG A 9 6.11 6.55 -6.37
CA ARG A 9 6.93 7.36 -7.27
C ARG A 9 6.16 7.78 -8.51
N ALA A 10 6.60 8.88 -9.12
CA ALA A 10 6.17 9.28 -10.46
C ALA A 10 7.14 8.70 -11.48
N GLU A 11 6.62 8.26 -12.63
CA GLU A 11 7.39 7.79 -13.77
C GLU A 11 6.98 8.57 -15.03
N GLY A 12 7.90 8.66 -15.99
CA GLY A 12 7.74 9.46 -17.19
C GLY A 12 8.17 10.92 -17.02
N ASP A 13 8.26 11.62 -18.15
CA ASP A 13 8.62 13.03 -18.17
C ASP A 13 7.43 13.91 -17.73
N GLU A 14 7.75 15.05 -17.12
CA GLU A 14 6.75 16.06 -16.81
C GLU A 14 6.27 16.73 -18.10
N LEU A 15 4.99 16.54 -18.42
CA LEU A 15 4.37 17.15 -19.58
C LEU A 15 3.93 18.59 -19.25
N PRO A 16 4.03 19.54 -20.21
CA PRO A 16 3.61 20.93 -20.00
C PRO A 16 2.12 21.09 -19.66
N ASP A 17 1.32 20.09 -20.01
CA ASP A 17 -0.13 20.00 -19.86
C ASP A 17 -0.56 18.86 -18.92
N ALA A 18 0.35 18.37 -18.06
CA ALA A 18 0.04 17.33 -17.09
C ALA A 18 -1.17 17.71 -16.21
N PHE A 19 -2.10 16.76 -16.00
CA PHE A 19 -3.29 17.00 -15.18
C PHE A 19 -2.99 17.32 -13.72
N LEU A 20 -1.89 16.79 -13.18
CA LEU A 20 -1.40 17.09 -11.84
C LEU A 20 -0.04 17.75 -11.92
N ASP A 21 0.11 18.88 -11.26
CA ASP A 21 1.43 19.45 -11.00
C ASP A 21 2.17 18.64 -9.91
N ALA A 22 3.46 18.94 -9.71
CA ALA A 22 4.29 18.22 -8.75
C ALA A 22 3.76 18.28 -7.30
N SER A 23 3.14 19.41 -6.92
CA SER A 23 2.58 19.60 -5.58
C SER A 23 1.27 18.84 -5.40
N GLU A 24 0.42 18.82 -6.42
CA GLU A 24 -0.82 18.05 -6.45
C GLU A 24 -0.54 16.55 -6.40
N LEU A 25 0.49 16.10 -7.13
CA LEU A 25 0.93 14.71 -7.09
C LEU A 25 1.48 14.31 -5.71
N GLU A 26 2.25 15.18 -5.06
CA GLU A 26 2.73 14.94 -3.69
C GLU A 26 1.55 14.85 -2.71
N MET A 27 0.57 15.75 -2.81
CA MET A 27 -0.65 15.69 -2.00
C MET A 27 -1.44 14.39 -2.24
N MET A 28 -1.56 13.95 -3.51
CA MET A 28 -2.19 12.68 -3.87
C MET A 28 -1.47 11.50 -3.23
N PHE A 29 -0.14 11.46 -3.27
CA PHE A 29 0.65 10.41 -2.62
C PHE A 29 0.51 10.45 -1.09
N ALA A 30 0.53 11.62 -0.48
CA ALA A 30 0.34 11.77 0.97
C ALA A 30 -1.06 11.29 1.41
N GLY A 31 -2.10 11.66 0.67
CA GLY A 31 -3.47 11.20 0.90
C GLY A 31 -3.60 9.68 0.74
N THR A 32 -2.97 9.11 -0.29
CA THR A 32 -2.95 7.67 -0.55
C THR A 32 -2.28 6.90 0.59
N ARG A 33 -1.09 7.37 1.04
CA ARG A 33 -0.37 6.79 2.19
C ARG A 33 -1.22 6.78 3.46
N THR A 34 -1.89 7.90 3.74
CA THR A 34 -2.75 8.04 4.92
C THR A 34 -3.95 7.10 4.83
N SER A 35 -4.69 7.13 3.72
CA SER A 35 -5.91 6.33 3.52
C SER A 35 -5.64 4.82 3.59
N LEU A 36 -4.63 4.34 2.85
CA LEU A 36 -4.25 2.93 2.84
C LEU A 36 -3.65 2.51 4.18
N GLY A 37 -2.79 3.35 4.75
CA GLY A 37 -2.14 3.10 6.03
C GLY A 37 -3.17 2.92 7.15
N ASP A 38 -4.14 3.81 7.23
CA ASP A 38 -5.22 3.73 8.23
C ASP A 38 -6.11 2.51 8.01
N SER A 39 -6.43 2.19 6.76
CA SER A 39 -7.24 1.02 6.43
C SER A 39 -6.56 -0.28 6.84
N LEU A 40 -5.27 -0.43 6.53
CA LEU A 40 -4.48 -1.59 6.95
C LEU A 40 -4.31 -1.64 8.47
N ARG A 41 -4.04 -0.50 9.13
CA ARG A 41 -3.94 -0.44 10.59
C ARG A 41 -5.23 -0.88 11.25
N ARG A 42 -6.40 -0.40 10.80
CA ARG A 42 -7.70 -0.84 11.33
C ARG A 42 -7.93 -2.33 11.11
N LYS A 43 -7.68 -2.83 9.90
CA LYS A 43 -7.95 -4.23 9.52
C LYS A 43 -7.01 -5.23 10.20
N PHE A 44 -5.77 -4.84 10.47
CA PHE A 44 -4.71 -5.72 10.99
C PHE A 44 -4.20 -5.37 12.40
N ALA A 45 -4.83 -4.42 13.13
CA ALA A 45 -4.39 -3.97 14.45
C ALA A 45 -4.09 -5.11 15.44
N ALA A 46 -4.93 -6.14 15.45
CA ALA A 46 -4.84 -7.28 16.35
C ALA A 46 -4.40 -8.59 15.66
N VAL A 47 -4.05 -8.54 14.37
CA VAL A 47 -3.74 -9.73 13.59
C VAL A 47 -2.27 -10.11 13.79
N LYS A 48 -2.05 -11.32 14.30
CA LYS A 48 -0.74 -11.92 14.50
C LYS A 48 -0.77 -13.39 14.10
N CYS A 49 0.40 -13.93 13.75
CA CYS A 49 0.56 -15.36 13.58
C CYS A 49 0.25 -16.08 14.88
N GLY A 50 -0.58 -17.13 14.83
CA GLY A 50 -0.94 -17.92 16.02
C GLY A 50 0.21 -18.74 16.58
N GLU A 51 1.16 -19.12 15.72
CA GLU A 51 2.30 -19.97 16.09
C GLU A 51 3.51 -19.14 16.56
N HIS A 52 3.83 -18.07 15.84
CA HIS A 52 5.06 -17.31 16.05
C HIS A 52 4.84 -15.93 16.69
N GLY A 53 3.58 -15.51 16.85
CA GLY A 53 3.22 -14.22 17.47
C GLY A 53 3.60 -12.96 16.66
N SER A 54 4.22 -13.11 15.49
CA SER A 54 4.64 -11.98 14.65
C SER A 54 3.46 -11.35 13.90
N PRO A 55 3.39 -10.01 13.79
CA PRO A 55 2.45 -9.34 12.91
C PRO A 55 2.88 -9.48 11.44
N PRO A 56 1.96 -9.25 10.47
CA PRO A 56 2.36 -9.15 9.07
C PRO A 56 3.10 -7.84 8.82
N LYS A 57 3.87 -7.78 7.73
CA LYS A 57 4.43 -6.54 7.21
C LYS A 57 3.87 -6.29 5.82
N PHE A 58 3.63 -5.03 5.50
CA PHE A 58 3.10 -4.61 4.21
C PHE A 58 4.08 -3.67 3.53
N THR A 59 4.35 -3.91 2.26
CA THR A 59 5.01 -2.94 1.38
C THR A 59 4.04 -2.60 0.27
N ILE A 60 3.73 -1.32 0.12
CA ILE A 60 2.84 -0.79 -0.90
C ILE A 60 3.70 0.01 -1.86
N SER A 61 3.90 -0.53 -3.06
CA SER A 61 4.57 0.18 -4.14
C SER A 61 3.53 0.76 -5.09
N GLY A 62 3.86 1.90 -5.68
CA GLY A 62 3.01 2.52 -6.67
C GLY A 62 3.75 3.44 -7.61
N ALA A 63 3.39 3.37 -8.87
CA ALA A 63 3.92 4.22 -9.91
C ALA A 63 2.79 5.03 -10.52
N TYR A 64 2.93 6.36 -10.50
CA TYR A 64 2.08 7.25 -11.28
C TYR A 64 2.76 7.53 -12.62
N ASP A 65 2.17 7.05 -13.69
CA ASP A 65 2.62 7.32 -15.05
C ASP A 65 2.07 8.67 -15.50
N ARG A 66 2.97 9.64 -15.70
CA ARG A 66 2.63 11.00 -16.12
C ARG A 66 2.11 11.08 -17.55
N ALA A 67 2.46 10.12 -18.41
CA ALA A 67 2.04 10.10 -19.81
C ALA A 67 0.62 9.54 -19.98
N THR A 68 0.24 8.56 -19.15
CA THR A 68 -1.10 7.96 -19.20
C THR A 68 -2.03 8.46 -18.10
N GLU A 69 -1.50 9.20 -17.13
CA GLU A 69 -2.21 9.69 -15.93
C GLU A 69 -2.84 8.57 -15.11
N GLN A 70 -2.16 7.42 -15.08
CA GLN A 70 -2.60 6.22 -14.38
C GLN A 70 -1.73 5.95 -13.16
N MET A 71 -2.39 5.54 -12.09
CA MET A 71 -1.74 5.04 -10.88
C MET A 71 -1.85 3.51 -10.86
N ASP A 72 -0.71 2.83 -10.90
CA ASP A 72 -0.64 1.40 -10.59
C ASP A 72 -0.18 1.20 -9.14
N LEU A 73 -0.86 0.32 -8.40
CA LEU A 73 -0.60 0.03 -7.00
C LEU A 73 -0.41 -1.48 -6.82
N GLN A 74 0.70 -1.84 -6.19
CA GLN A 74 1.05 -3.22 -5.89
C GLN A 74 1.20 -3.40 -4.38
N TYR A 75 0.70 -4.54 -3.90
CA TYR A 75 0.72 -4.89 -2.48
C TYR A 75 1.61 -6.11 -2.28
N HIS A 76 2.65 -5.94 -1.47
CA HIS A 76 3.48 -7.04 -1.00
C HIS A 76 3.20 -7.28 0.49
N VAL A 77 3.11 -8.56 0.86
CA VAL A 77 2.79 -8.99 2.23
C VAL A 77 3.82 -10.00 2.69
N ASP A 78 4.60 -9.61 3.69
CA ASP A 78 5.52 -10.51 4.37
C ASP A 78 4.89 -11.08 5.63
N THR A 79 5.02 -12.40 5.77
CA THR A 79 4.58 -13.15 6.95
C THR A 79 5.64 -14.16 7.35
N CYS A 80 5.65 -14.53 8.63
CA CYS A 80 6.64 -15.49 9.14
C CYS A 80 6.41 -16.93 8.66
N CYS A 81 5.20 -17.28 8.20
CA CYS A 81 4.89 -18.61 7.69
C CYS A 81 3.73 -18.58 6.68
N GLN A 82 3.69 -19.58 5.80
CA GLN A 82 2.70 -19.67 4.72
C GLN A 82 1.25 -19.80 5.22
N ALA A 83 1.04 -20.50 6.35
CA ALA A 83 -0.28 -20.59 6.97
C ALA A 83 -0.80 -19.22 7.38
N PHE A 84 0.08 -18.34 7.88
CA PHE A 84 -0.29 -16.98 8.24
C PHE A 84 -0.55 -16.11 7.00
N LEU A 85 0.25 -16.27 5.93
CA LEU A 85 0.00 -15.60 4.65
C LEU A 85 -1.42 -15.84 4.14
N LEU A 86 -1.87 -17.10 4.12
CA LEU A 86 -3.22 -17.44 3.67
C LEU A 86 -4.31 -16.73 4.47
N ARG A 87 -4.15 -16.66 5.80
CA ARG A 87 -5.07 -15.93 6.69
C ARG A 87 -5.05 -14.42 6.39
N VAL A 88 -3.88 -13.84 6.17
CA VAL A 88 -3.76 -12.41 5.82
C VAL A 88 -4.45 -12.13 4.48
N MET A 89 -4.25 -12.98 3.47
CA MET A 89 -4.92 -12.85 2.17
C MET A 89 -6.43 -13.02 2.26
N GLN A 90 -6.94 -13.93 3.10
CA GLN A 90 -8.37 -14.05 3.36
C GLN A 90 -8.95 -12.78 3.97
N ILE A 91 -8.25 -12.21 4.95
CA ILE A 91 -8.65 -10.93 5.55
C ILE A 91 -8.64 -9.84 4.48
N LEU A 92 -7.59 -9.71 3.67
CA LEU A 92 -7.51 -8.71 2.60
C LEU A 92 -8.69 -8.81 1.63
N ASN A 93 -8.99 -10.02 1.16
CA ASN A 93 -10.03 -10.28 0.16
C ASN A 93 -11.46 -10.27 0.72
N GLN A 94 -11.64 -10.32 2.04
CA GLN A 94 -12.94 -10.06 2.63
C GLN A 94 -13.33 -8.60 2.40
N ARG A 95 -14.37 -8.42 1.57
CA ARG A 95 -15.13 -7.17 1.48
C ARG A 95 -15.79 -6.95 2.84
N VAL A 96 -15.54 -5.78 3.43
CA VAL A 96 -16.26 -5.29 4.61
C VAL A 96 -17.71 -5.06 4.23
#